data_AF-C5T9Y5-F1
#
_entry.id   AF-C5T9Y5-F1
#
_cell.length_a   1.000
_cell.length_b   1.000
_cell.length_c   1.000
_cell.angle_alpha   90.00
_cell.angle_beta   90.00
_cell.angle_gamma   90.00
#
_symmetry.space_group_name_H-M   'P 1'
#
loop_
_entity.id
_entity.type
_entity.pdbx_description
1 polymer ?
#
loop_
_entity_poly.entity_id
_entity_poly.type
_entity_poly.pdbx_seq_one_letter_code
_entity_poly.pdbx_strand_id
1 'polypeptide(L)' 'MAALLSALPTDMALLARLLYGTGMRLLEGLRLRIKDVDFDRGVIVVRQAKGDKD' A
#
# COMPACT_ATOMS: atom_id res chain seq x y z
N MET A 1 -5.22 -2.99 -17.68
CA MET A 1 -4.69 -2.95 -16.29
C MET A 1 -5.46 -3.83 -15.29
N ALA A 2 -6.66 -4.34 -15.59
CA ALA A 2 -7.40 -5.21 -14.67
C ALA A 2 -6.89 -6.67 -14.68
N ALA A 3 -6.46 -7.17 -15.85
CA ALA A 3 -6.02 -8.56 -16.04
C ALA A 3 -4.76 -8.94 -15.22
N LEU A 4 -3.86 -7.99 -14.97
CA LEU A 4 -2.66 -8.23 -14.17
C LEU A 4 -2.98 -8.35 -12.68
N LEU A 5 -3.94 -7.56 -12.19
CA LEU A 5 -4.38 -7.60 -10.79
C LEU A 5 -5.27 -8.82 -10.51
N SER A 6 -6.03 -9.30 -11.50
CA SER A 6 -6.85 -10.53 -11.38
C SER A 6 -6.03 -11.82 -11.41
N ALA A 7 -4.79 -11.76 -11.90
CA ALA A 7 -3.86 -12.90 -11.91
C ALA A 7 -3.07 -13.04 -10.60
N LEU A 8 -3.15 -12.04 -9.71
CA LEU A 8 -2.49 -12.08 -8.41
C LEU A 8 -3.35 -12.84 -7.39
N PRO A 9 -2.72 -13.62 -6.49
CA PRO A 9 -3.43 -14.21 -5.36
C PRO A 9 -4.15 -13.13 -4.54
N THR A 10 -5.34 -13.46 -4.02
CA THR A 10 -6.27 -12.51 -3.38
C THR A 10 -5.59 -11.65 -2.30
N ASP A 11 -4.66 -12.25 -1.55
CA ASP A 11 -3.91 -11.60 -0.48
C ASP A 11 -3.00 -10.48 -1.00
N MET A 12 -2.44 -10.65 -2.20
CA MET A 12 -1.56 -9.66 -2.84
C MET A 12 -2.31 -8.70 -3.76
N ALA A 13 -3.52 -9.03 -4.20
CA ALA A 13 -4.32 -8.17 -5.06
C ALA A 13 -4.70 -6.84 -4.38
N LEU A 14 -5.04 -6.88 -3.09
CA LEU A 14 -5.29 -5.68 -2.28
C LEU A 14 -4.02 -4.82 -2.18
N LEU A 15 -2.89 -5.46 -1.85
CA LEU A 15 -1.59 -4.79 -1.74
C LEU A 15 -1.17 -4.16 -3.08
N ALA A 16 -1.34 -4.86 -4.19
CA ALA A 16 -1.02 -4.36 -5.52
C ALA A 16 -1.91 -3.17 -5.92
N ARG A 17 -3.20 -3.21 -5.59
CA ARG A 17 -4.11 -2.07 -5.78
C ARG A 17 -3.71 -0.86 -4.92
N LEU A 18 -3.29 -1.11 -3.69
CA LEU A 18 -2.79 -0.08 -2.78
C LEU A 18 -1.51 0.56 -3.31
N LEU A 19 -0.48 -0.24 -3.61
CA LEU A 19 0.79 0.23 -4.17
C LEU A 19 0.60 1.02 -5.46
N TYR A 20 -0.25 0.52 -6.37
CA TYR A 20 -0.54 1.19 -7.63
C TYR A 20 -1.40 2.45 -7.44
N GLY A 21 -2.38 2.42 -6.54
CA GLY A 21 -3.30 3.53 -6.31
C GLY A 21 -2.69 4.71 -5.54
N THR A 22 -1.71 4.45 -4.67
CA THR A 22 -1.08 5.50 -3.85
C THR A 22 0.36 5.82 -4.27
N GLY A 23 0.96 5.02 -5.17
CA GLY A 23 2.37 5.16 -5.56
C GLY A 23 3.37 4.73 -4.47
N MET A 24 2.90 4.02 -3.44
CA MET A 24 3.73 3.48 -2.35
C MET A 24 4.73 2.44 -2.86
N ARG A 25 5.87 2.30 -2.17
CA ARG A 25 6.86 1.24 -2.46
C ARG A 25 6.41 -0.09 -1.86
N LEU A 26 6.80 -1.18 -2.50
CA LEU A 26 6.46 -2.55 -2.06
C LEU A 26 6.78 -2.79 -0.57
N LEU A 27 7.95 -2.37 -0.10
CA LEU A 27 8.36 -2.54 1.29
C LEU A 27 7.56 -1.68 2.27
N GLU A 28 7.04 -0.53 1.86
CA GLU A 28 6.18 0.33 2.68
C GLU A 28 4.81 -0.31 2.87
N GLY A 29 4.25 -0.87 1.79
CA GLY A 29 3.00 -1.64 1.86
C GLY A 29 3.13 -2.94 2.67
N LEU A 30 4.24 -3.66 2.53
CA LEU A 30 4.50 -4.89 3.30
C LEU A 30 4.73 -4.63 4.81
N ARG A 31 5.18 -3.43 5.19
CA ARG A 31 5.39 -3.02 6.59
C ARG A 31 4.21 -2.25 7.18
N LEU A 32 3.18 -1.98 6.37
CA LEU A 32 1.98 -1.27 6.80
C LEU A 32 1.28 -2.06 7.90
N ARG A 33 0.92 -1.39 8.98
CA ARG A 33 0.13 -2.00 10.06
C ARG A 33 -1.32 -1.54 9.95
N ILE A 34 -2.24 -2.35 10.46
CA ILE A 34 -3.68 -2.02 10.50
C ILE A 34 -3.93 -0.64 11.14
N LYS A 35 -3.16 -0.26 12.17
CA LYS A 35 -3.26 1.04 12.84
C LYS A 35 -2.89 2.26 11.97
N ASP A 36 -2.27 2.01 10.81
CA ASP A 36 -1.83 3.05 9.87
C ASP A 36 -2.85 3.26 8.74
N VAL A 37 -3.91 2.47 8.72
CA VAL A 37 -5.03 2.60 7.78
C VAL A 37 -6.16 3.33 8.49
N ASP A 38 -6.44 4.55 8.04
CA ASP A 38 -7.57 5.34 8.51
C ASP A 38 -8.73 5.18 7.53
N PHE A 39 -9.69 4.33 7.90
CA PHE A 39 -10.88 4.05 7.08
C PHE A 39 -11.88 5.20 7.08
N ASP A 40 -11.90 6.03 8.13
CA ASP A 40 -12.83 7.16 8.24
C ASP A 40 -12.45 8.26 7.24
N ARG A 41 -11.15 8.52 7.13
CA ARG A 41 -10.61 9.54 6.23
C ARG A 41 -10.16 8.99 4.87
N GLY A 42 -10.17 7.66 4.70
CA GLY A 42 -9.73 7.00 3.47
C GLY A 42 -8.24 7.22 3.18
N VAL A 43 -7.42 7.38 4.22
CA VAL A 43 -5.98 7.68 4.09
C VAL A 43 -5.12 6.58 4.69
N ILE A 44 -3.91 6.47 4.17
CA ILE A 44 -2.90 5.51 4.64
C ILE A 44 -1.68 6.27 5.09
N VAL A 45 -1.28 6.08 6.33
CA VAL A 45 -0.16 6.79 6.95
C VAL A 45 1.12 5.98 6.77
N VAL A 46 1.93 6.36 5.80
CA VAL A 46 3.22 5.70 5.55
C VAL A 46 4.29 6.27 6.48
N ARG A 47 4.52 5.62 7.62
CA ARG A 47 5.48 6.08 8.65
C ARG A 47 6.95 6.02 8.26
N GLN A 48 7.29 5.28 7.20
CA GLN A 48 8.67 5.15 6.68
C GLN A 48 8.80 5.56 5.21
N ALA A 49 7.92 6.46 4.74
CA ALA A 49 8.11 7.07 3.42
C ALA A 49 9.46 7.80 3.45
N LYS A 50 10.34 7.50 2.49
CA LYS A 50 11.74 7.95 2.50
C LYS A 50 11.85 9.43 2.89
N GLY A 51 12.28 9.61 4.13
CA GLY A 51 12.53 10.86 4.83
C GLY A 51 13.53 10.59 5.95
N ASP A 52 14.56 9.77 5.66
CA ASP A 52 15.88 10.09 6.20
C ASP A 52 16.27 11.42 5.52
N LYS A 53 15.82 12.53 6.11
CA LYS A 53 16.66 13.73 6.20
C LYS A 53 17.71 13.32 7.23
N ASP A 54 18.96 13.05 6.88
CA ASP A 54 19.94 14.05 6.45
C ASP A 54 19.54 14.96 5.27
#